data_AF-A0A7W1JB18-F1
#
_entry.id   AF-A0A7W1JB18-F1
#
_cell.length_a   1.000
_cell.length_b   1.000
_cell.length_c   1.000
_cell.angle_alpha   90.00
_cell.angle_beta   90.00
_cell.angle_gamma   90.00
#
_symmetry.space_group_name_H-M   'P 1'
#
loop_
_entity.id
_entity.type
_entity.pdbx_description
1 polymer ?
#
loop_
_entity_poly.entity_id
_entity_poly.type
_entity_poly.pdbx_seq_one_letter_code
_entity_poly.pdbx_strand_id
1 'polypeptide(L)'
;MLNRKRPFTLLPARTMLLLLVGLTLVSSGSVVAQKRGNSSTPTEAPRTPPTVVLDADTAYVTVCARASAQTPPTVRLKATTENFSTGTLRYTYTTTGGRIVGDGANPTWDLSGMAPGTYTTSVEVDNGLGRECVAFASVKAIVNECPPPRPLCPNVVIYCPDTVALGQPVTFTANLSGGTPGSITPVYNWKVSAGRIISGQGTSSIQVDTAGLGGQALRATVEVGGYDLNCTAVCTTQVPDLINPVRFDEYPDVRFNDEKARLDNFAVRLQTEPSARGYIVAYGSRRGRVDEGRVRAGRTRDYLVNERGINSSRIIVLDGGYQEQLSVELWLVPPGATAPKPRPGVTHEPAATTPPRRPRRQR
;
A
#
# COMPACT_ATOMS: atom_id res chain seq x y z
N MET A 1 -3.06 57.63 9.73
CA MET A 1 -4.37 57.97 10.32
C MET A 1 -4.68 56.94 11.39
N LEU A 2 -4.44 57.31 12.64
CA LEU A 2 -5.47 57.66 13.63
C LEU A 2 -6.20 56.41 14.15
N ASN A 3 -5.89 56.01 15.39
CA ASN A 3 -6.72 56.28 16.60
C ASN A 3 -7.72 55.13 16.85
N ARG A 4 -8.01 54.68 18.06
CA ARG A 4 -7.73 55.22 19.39
C ARG A 4 -8.01 54.14 20.44
N LYS A 5 -7.14 54.11 21.45
CA LYS A 5 -7.30 53.57 22.80
C LYS A 5 -8.64 53.92 23.46
N ARG A 6 -9.04 53.12 24.47
CA ARG A 6 -9.42 53.52 25.87
C ARG A 6 -10.05 52.31 26.62
N PRO A 7 -10.28 52.36 27.96
CA PRO A 7 -9.33 52.44 29.10
C PRO A 7 -9.62 51.32 30.17
N PHE A 8 -8.69 50.88 31.02
CA PHE A 8 -8.33 51.38 32.38
C PHE A 8 -9.48 51.67 33.38
N THR A 9 -9.56 50.84 34.44
CA THR A 9 -10.16 51.10 35.77
C THR A 9 -9.40 50.23 36.80
N LEU A 10 -8.47 50.78 37.60
CA LEU A 10 -8.60 51.42 38.92
C LEU A 10 -8.60 50.44 40.12
N LEU A 11 -7.49 50.51 40.89
CA LEU A 11 -7.30 50.01 42.27
C LEU A 11 -8.26 50.71 43.27
N PRO A 12 -8.30 50.27 44.55
CA PRO A 12 -7.49 50.97 45.56
C PRO A 12 -6.76 50.05 46.56
N ALA A 13 -5.78 50.67 47.22
CA ALA A 13 -4.87 50.11 48.21
C ALA A 13 -5.25 50.52 49.64
N ARG A 14 -4.71 49.74 50.60
CA ARG A 14 -4.24 50.08 51.98
C ARG A 14 -5.18 50.84 52.93
N THR A 15 -5.35 50.28 54.15
CA THR A 15 -5.12 51.06 55.38
C THR A 15 -4.82 50.20 56.61
N MET A 16 -3.96 50.78 57.45
CA MET A 16 -3.33 50.34 58.70
C MET A 16 -4.14 50.87 59.90
N LEU A 17 -4.19 50.15 61.02
CA LEU A 17 -4.59 50.77 62.30
C LEU A 17 -3.87 50.11 63.50
N LEU A 18 -2.92 50.88 64.06
CA LEU A 18 -2.42 50.77 65.44
C LEU A 18 -3.40 51.49 66.37
N LEU A 19 -3.65 50.93 67.56
CA LEU A 19 -4.21 51.68 68.70
C LEU A 19 -3.45 51.32 69.98
N LEU A 20 -2.75 52.32 70.50
CA LEU A 20 -2.06 52.40 71.79
C LEU A 20 -2.86 53.39 72.63
N VAL A 21 -3.29 53.01 73.83
CA VAL A 21 -3.78 53.93 74.87
C VAL A 21 -3.28 53.42 76.23
N GLY A 22 -2.36 54.17 76.84
CA GLY A 22 -2.10 54.17 78.29
C GLY A 22 -3.16 55.04 79.00
N LEU A 23 -3.22 55.23 80.31
CA LEU A 23 -2.33 55.03 81.45
C LEU A 23 -3.18 55.36 82.70
N THR A 24 -2.68 55.00 83.89
CA THR A 24 -3.00 55.47 85.27
C THR A 24 -4.10 54.73 86.03
N LEU A 25 -4.07 54.57 87.37
CA LEU A 25 -3.10 54.33 88.47
C LEU A 25 -3.98 54.35 89.75
N VAL A 26 -3.44 53.89 90.90
CA VAL A 26 -3.99 53.95 92.29
C VAL A 26 -4.64 52.64 92.77
N SER A 27 -4.46 52.15 93.99
CA SER A 27 -3.27 51.87 94.81
C SER A 27 -3.70 50.95 95.96
N SER A 28 -2.77 50.10 96.41
CA SER A 28 -2.60 49.56 97.77
C SER A 28 -3.65 48.64 98.41
N GLY A 29 -3.18 47.46 98.82
CA GLY A 29 -3.83 46.54 99.75
C GLY A 29 -3.06 45.22 99.88
N SER A 30 -2.05 45.19 100.76
CA SER A 30 -1.13 44.09 101.04
C SER A 30 -1.81 42.86 101.67
N VAL A 31 -1.40 41.64 101.29
CA VAL A 31 -1.08 40.55 102.24
C VAL A 31 -0.02 39.62 101.60
N VAL A 32 1.16 39.57 102.21
CA VAL A 32 2.17 38.53 101.99
C VAL A 32 1.77 37.32 102.82
N ALA A 33 1.55 36.18 102.17
CA ALA A 33 1.51 34.87 102.83
C ALA A 33 2.32 33.88 101.97
N GLN A 34 3.51 33.58 102.46
CA GLN A 34 4.49 32.70 101.83
C GLN A 34 4.16 31.24 102.18
N LYS A 35 3.90 30.40 101.17
CA LYS A 35 3.84 28.93 101.36
C LYS A 35 4.46 28.20 100.18
N ARG A 36 5.61 27.57 100.51
CA ARG A 36 6.27 26.38 99.95
C ARG A 36 6.15 26.10 98.45
N GLY A 37 7.33 26.02 97.83
CA GLY A 37 7.54 25.72 96.43
C GLY A 37 6.78 24.51 95.91
N ASN A 38 6.30 24.67 94.68
CA ASN A 38 5.89 23.57 93.84
C ASN A 38 6.63 23.73 92.52
N SER A 39 7.40 22.70 92.20
CA SER A 39 8.11 22.48 90.95
C SER A 39 7.18 22.75 89.76
N SER A 40 7.47 23.79 88.97
CA SER A 40 6.90 23.95 87.64
C SER A 40 7.53 22.93 86.70
N THR A 41 6.90 21.77 86.57
CA THR A 41 7.09 20.94 85.37
C THR A 41 6.62 21.76 84.17
N PRO A 42 7.42 21.89 83.09
CA PRO A 42 6.93 22.52 81.87
C PRO A 42 5.74 21.71 81.37
N THR A 43 4.59 22.35 81.18
CA THR A 43 3.46 21.77 80.44
C THR A 43 3.96 21.50 79.03
N GLU A 44 4.22 20.23 78.74
CA GLU A 44 4.61 19.73 77.43
C GLU A 44 3.50 20.09 76.43
N ALA A 45 3.84 20.91 75.43
CA ALA A 45 2.90 21.27 74.37
C ALA A 45 2.33 19.99 73.73
N PRO A 46 1.05 19.98 73.29
CA PRO A 46 0.48 18.81 72.65
C PRO A 46 1.34 18.43 71.43
N ARG A 47 2.02 17.28 71.52
CA ARG A 47 2.89 16.80 70.45
C ARG A 47 2.03 16.41 69.26
N THR A 48 2.17 17.14 68.16
CA THR A 48 1.67 16.70 66.85
C THR A 48 2.40 15.42 66.46
N PRO A 49 1.70 14.36 66.04
CA PRO A 49 2.34 13.11 65.66
C PRO A 49 3.25 13.32 64.42
N PRO A 50 4.37 12.59 64.33
CA PRO A 50 5.24 12.64 63.16
C PRO A 50 4.50 12.12 61.92
N THR A 51 4.74 12.75 60.78
CA THR A 51 4.12 12.38 59.49
C THR A 51 5.16 12.25 58.39
N VAL A 52 4.93 11.33 57.47
CA VAL A 52 5.72 11.18 56.24
C VAL A 52 4.78 11.11 55.04
N VAL A 53 5.13 11.82 53.98
CA VAL A 53 4.51 11.71 52.65
C VAL A 53 5.56 11.13 51.72
N LEU A 54 5.21 10.07 50.99
CA LEU A 54 6.07 9.48 49.98
C LEU A 54 5.51 9.83 48.61
N ASP A 55 6.29 10.56 47.82
CA ASP A 55 5.98 10.90 46.44
C ASP A 55 6.83 10.07 45.48
N ALA A 56 6.26 9.78 44.31
CA ALA A 56 6.93 9.16 43.18
C ALA A 56 6.93 10.13 41.99
N ASP A 57 8.04 10.21 41.26
CA ASP A 57 8.13 11.04 40.04
C ASP A 57 7.29 10.51 38.87
N THR A 58 7.02 9.20 38.86
CA THR A 58 6.12 8.54 37.91
C THR A 58 5.35 7.39 38.58
N ALA A 59 4.11 7.17 38.14
CA ALA A 59 3.31 5.99 38.51
C ALA A 59 3.45 4.83 37.51
N TYR A 60 4.14 5.04 36.39
CA TYR A 60 4.25 4.08 35.29
C TYR A 60 5.69 3.94 34.82
N VAL A 61 6.11 2.69 34.63
CA VAL A 61 7.38 2.34 33.97
C VAL A 61 7.11 1.26 32.93
N THR A 62 7.88 1.24 31.84
CA THR A 62 7.78 0.21 30.80
C THR A 62 9.07 -0.59 30.77
N VAL A 63 8.96 -1.92 30.84
CA VAL A 63 10.11 -2.82 30.77
C VAL A 63 10.15 -3.47 29.39
N CYS A 64 11.18 -3.16 28.60
CA CYS A 64 11.40 -3.76 27.28
C CYS A 64 12.60 -4.71 27.34
N ALA A 65 12.34 -6.02 27.26
CA ALA A 65 13.36 -7.07 27.35
C ALA A 65 14.41 -7.03 26.21
N ARG A 66 14.19 -6.24 25.15
CA ARG A 66 15.01 -6.24 23.91
C ARG A 66 15.70 -4.92 23.58
N ALA A 67 15.58 -3.90 24.41
CA ALA A 67 16.17 -2.59 24.11
C ALA A 67 17.42 -2.35 24.95
N SER A 68 18.61 -2.42 24.33
CA SER A 68 19.89 -2.10 24.99
C SER A 68 20.10 -0.58 25.22
N ALA A 69 19.09 0.26 24.96
CA ALA A 69 19.19 1.71 24.99
C ALA A 69 17.99 2.40 25.67
N GLN A 70 17.21 1.68 26.48
CA GLN A 70 16.13 2.29 27.26
C GLN A 70 16.67 2.84 28.58
N THR A 71 16.18 4.00 29.01
CA THR A 71 16.31 4.49 30.38
C THR A 71 15.91 3.36 31.34
N PRO A 72 16.69 3.07 32.40
CA PRO A 72 16.36 1.97 33.31
C PRO A 72 14.97 2.21 33.93
N PRO A 73 14.14 1.16 34.07
CA PRO A 73 12.77 1.25 34.60
C PRO A 73 12.82 1.58 36.10
N THR A 74 13.02 2.85 36.40
CA THR A 74 13.31 3.38 37.73
C THR A 74 12.30 4.46 38.09
N VAL A 75 11.94 4.51 39.37
CA VAL A 75 11.04 5.52 39.96
C VAL A 75 11.83 6.27 41.02
N ARG A 76 11.92 7.59 40.94
CA ARG A 76 12.56 8.40 41.99
C ARG A 76 11.54 8.67 43.09
N LEU A 77 11.91 8.31 44.30
CA LEU A 77 11.08 8.49 45.47
C LEU A 77 11.51 9.75 46.21
N LYS A 78 10.55 10.43 46.84
CA LYS A 78 10.80 11.55 47.75
C LYS A 78 9.95 11.41 49.00
N ALA A 79 10.58 11.14 50.13
CA ALA A 79 9.96 11.13 51.44
C ALA A 79 10.07 12.53 52.07
N THR A 80 8.93 13.17 52.34
CA THR A 80 8.84 14.47 53.02
C THR A 80 8.33 14.24 54.43
N THR A 81 9.10 14.64 55.45
CA THR A 81 8.83 14.38 56.85
C THR A 81 8.51 15.67 57.61
N GLU A 82 7.58 15.59 58.55
CA GLU A 82 7.20 16.71 59.44
C GLU A 82 7.03 16.21 60.88
N ASN A 83 7.18 17.13 61.84
CA ASN A 83 6.90 16.90 63.27
C ASN A 83 7.73 15.79 63.96
N PHE A 84 8.92 15.49 63.45
CA PHE A 84 9.88 14.61 64.14
C PHE A 84 10.68 15.37 65.21
N SER A 85 10.92 14.73 66.35
CA SER A 85 11.80 15.26 67.40
C SER A 85 13.28 15.25 66.97
N THR A 86 14.13 15.95 67.73
CA THR A 86 15.57 16.08 67.43
C THR A 86 16.25 14.71 67.40
N GLY A 87 16.87 14.36 66.27
CA GLY A 87 17.57 13.09 66.06
C GLY A 87 17.90 12.87 64.58
N THR A 88 18.70 11.85 64.27
CA THR A 88 18.96 11.46 62.88
C THR A 88 17.82 10.56 62.39
N LEU A 89 17.12 10.98 61.34
CA LEU A 89 16.02 10.20 60.77
C LEU A 89 16.53 8.93 60.09
N ARG A 90 15.90 7.80 60.42
CA ARG A 90 16.14 6.50 59.80
C ARG A 90 14.98 6.17 58.87
N TYR A 91 15.31 5.80 57.64
CA TYR A 91 14.34 5.41 56.62
C TYR A 91 14.47 3.92 56.33
N THR A 92 13.37 3.17 56.46
CA THR A 92 13.31 1.74 56.17
C THR A 92 12.32 1.51 55.05
N TYR A 93 12.82 1.14 53.87
CA TYR A 93 11.97 0.87 52.71
C TYR A 93 11.67 -0.62 52.56
N THR A 94 10.41 -0.94 52.27
CA THR A 94 9.97 -2.29 51.87
C THR A 94 9.34 -2.20 50.49
N THR A 95 9.54 -3.22 49.64
CA THR A 95 8.95 -3.26 48.30
C THR A 95 8.39 -4.64 47.98
N THR A 96 7.26 -4.69 47.26
CA THR A 96 6.69 -5.93 46.73
C THR A 96 7.41 -6.44 45.48
N GLY A 97 8.33 -5.65 44.92
CA GLY A 97 9.12 -6.00 43.73
C GLY A 97 10.21 -4.99 43.39
N GLY A 98 11.22 -5.43 42.64
CA GLY A 98 12.40 -4.62 42.35
C GLY A 98 13.30 -4.41 43.56
N ARG A 99 14.17 -3.40 43.50
CA ARG A 99 15.09 -3.05 44.59
C ARG A 99 15.18 -1.54 44.79
N ILE A 100 15.34 -1.11 46.04
CA ILE A 100 15.64 0.28 46.37
C ILE A 100 17.16 0.49 46.25
N VAL A 101 17.55 1.53 45.53
CA VAL A 101 18.93 1.94 45.28
C VAL A 101 19.14 3.32 45.90
N GLY A 102 20.08 3.40 46.84
CA GLY A 102 20.30 4.58 47.68
C GLY A 102 19.57 4.49 49.02
N ASP A 103 19.75 5.51 49.86
CA ASP A 103 19.24 5.61 51.21
C ASP A 103 18.61 6.98 51.50
N GLY A 104 18.03 7.13 52.70
CA GLY A 104 17.47 8.39 53.16
C GLY A 104 16.15 8.78 52.47
N ALA A 105 15.97 10.09 52.29
CA ALA A 105 14.70 10.66 51.83
C ALA A 105 14.48 10.60 50.30
N ASN A 106 15.52 10.36 49.50
CA ASN A 106 15.43 10.42 48.03
C ASN A 106 16.05 9.21 47.31
N PRO A 107 15.67 7.96 47.64
CA PRO A 107 16.21 6.80 46.95
C PRO A 107 15.54 6.60 45.59
N THR A 108 16.13 5.73 44.77
CA THR A 108 15.58 5.30 43.50
C THR A 108 15.05 3.88 43.62
N TRP A 109 13.83 3.64 43.18
CA TRP A 109 13.24 2.32 43.09
C TRP A 109 13.47 1.72 41.70
N ASP A 110 14.34 0.72 41.60
CA ASP A 110 14.66 0.01 40.36
C ASP A 110 13.77 -1.23 40.18
N LEU A 111 12.94 -1.20 39.14
CA LEU A 111 12.00 -2.25 38.74
C LEU A 111 12.54 -3.10 37.58
N SER A 112 13.86 -3.10 37.34
CA SER A 112 14.49 -3.92 36.30
C SER A 112 14.22 -5.41 36.49
N GLY A 113 13.82 -6.09 35.41
CA GLY A 113 13.52 -7.51 35.41
C GLY A 113 12.15 -7.90 36.00
N MET A 114 11.38 -6.92 36.47
CA MET A 114 10.03 -7.17 36.96
C MET A 114 9.07 -7.47 35.81
N ALA A 115 8.18 -8.44 36.03
CA ALA A 115 7.09 -8.74 35.10
C ALA A 115 6.08 -7.58 35.08
N PRO A 116 5.26 -7.47 34.02
CA PRO A 116 4.14 -6.53 34.00
C PRO A 116 3.21 -6.74 35.19
N GLY A 117 2.84 -5.65 35.86
CA GLY A 117 2.06 -5.72 37.08
C GLY A 117 2.13 -4.46 37.93
N THR A 118 1.40 -4.45 39.04
CA THR A 118 1.43 -3.34 40.00
C THR A 118 2.33 -3.72 41.18
N TYR A 119 3.31 -2.88 41.47
CA TYR A 119 4.19 -3.02 42.62
C TYR A 119 3.95 -1.88 43.60
N THR A 120 4.22 -2.13 44.88
CA THR A 120 4.08 -1.16 45.96
C THR A 120 5.39 -1.06 46.72
N THR A 121 5.80 0.16 47.04
CA THR A 121 6.87 0.42 48.01
C THR A 121 6.33 1.24 49.16
N SER A 122 6.76 0.89 50.38
CA SER A 122 6.44 1.60 51.61
C SER A 122 7.72 2.06 52.29
N VAL A 123 7.63 3.20 52.98
CA VAL A 123 8.69 3.74 53.83
C VAL A 123 8.19 3.84 55.26
N GLU A 124 8.99 3.39 56.20
CA GLU A 124 8.84 3.64 57.63
C GLU A 124 9.97 4.58 58.09
N VAL A 125 9.61 5.64 58.83
CA VAL A 125 10.56 6.65 59.32
C VAL A 125 10.48 6.78 60.83
N ASP A 126 11.65 6.69 61.48
CA ASP A 126 11.85 6.89 62.92
C ASP A 126 13.08 7.78 63.20
N ASN A 127 13.27 8.21 64.45
CA ASN A 127 14.39 9.07 64.88
C ASN A 127 15.52 8.32 65.61
N GLY A 128 15.49 6.99 65.64
CA GLY A 128 16.49 6.13 66.28
C GLY A 128 16.49 6.09 67.81
N LEU A 129 15.60 6.85 68.48
CA LEU A 129 15.58 6.99 69.95
C LEU A 129 14.67 5.95 70.65
N GLY A 130 14.00 5.08 69.89
CA GLY A 130 13.21 3.95 70.42
C GLY A 130 11.97 4.31 71.26
N ARG A 131 11.62 5.60 71.31
CA ARG A 131 10.54 6.16 72.15
C ARG A 131 9.52 7.02 71.39
N GLU A 132 9.71 7.23 70.09
CA GLU A 132 8.84 8.06 69.24
C GLU A 132 8.01 7.20 68.29
N CYS A 133 6.84 7.70 67.88
CA CYS A 133 5.98 7.04 66.90
C CYS A 133 6.67 6.91 65.54
N VAL A 134 6.45 5.78 64.87
CA VAL A 134 6.92 5.54 63.50
C VAL A 134 5.88 6.11 62.52
N ALA A 135 6.33 6.90 61.55
CA ALA A 135 5.47 7.35 60.46
C ALA A 135 5.64 6.42 59.24
N PHE A 136 4.55 6.10 58.55
CA PHE A 136 4.58 5.25 57.36
C PHE A 136 3.85 5.89 56.17
N ALA A 137 4.35 5.63 54.97
CA ALA A 137 3.68 5.99 53.72
C ALA A 137 3.97 4.94 52.64
N SER A 138 3.14 4.90 51.60
CA SER A 138 3.34 3.98 50.48
C SER A 138 2.92 4.59 49.15
N VAL A 139 3.58 4.15 48.08
CA VAL A 139 3.26 4.50 46.69
C VAL A 139 3.26 3.26 45.82
N LYS A 140 2.55 3.35 44.69
CA LYS A 140 2.44 2.26 43.71
C LYS A 140 3.06 2.68 42.39
N ALA A 141 3.70 1.73 41.72
CA ALA A 141 4.15 1.85 40.35
C ALA A 141 3.61 0.69 39.52
N ILE A 142 3.14 0.98 38.31
CA ILE A 142 2.65 0.02 37.35
C ILE A 142 3.76 -0.23 36.32
N VAL A 143 4.19 -1.49 36.23
CA VAL A 143 5.09 -1.98 35.18
C VAL A 143 4.23 -2.42 34.00
N ASN A 144 4.33 -1.68 32.90
CA ASN A 144 3.63 -1.99 31.65
C ASN A 144 4.43 -2.97 30.79
N GLU A 145 3.70 -3.78 30.01
CA GLU A 145 4.27 -4.52 28.89
C GLU A 145 4.85 -3.57 27.85
N CYS A 146 5.94 -3.99 27.21
CA CYS A 146 6.50 -3.27 26.08
C CYS A 146 5.47 -3.29 24.94
N PRO A 147 5.13 -2.13 24.33
CA PRO A 147 4.20 -2.11 23.22
C PRO A 147 4.71 -2.99 22.07
N PRO A 148 3.82 -3.71 21.36
CA PRO A 148 4.23 -4.57 20.26
C PRO A 148 4.98 -3.75 19.18
N PRO A 149 6.00 -4.32 18.53
CA PRO A 149 6.66 -3.66 17.41
C PRO A 149 5.64 -3.24 16.35
N ARG A 150 5.80 -2.02 15.81
CA ARG A 150 4.94 -1.56 14.70
C ARG A 150 5.19 -2.46 13.49
N PRO A 151 4.13 -2.90 12.79
CA PRO A 151 4.33 -3.69 11.60
C PRO A 151 4.97 -2.84 10.48
N LEU A 152 5.82 -3.48 9.68
CA LEU A 152 6.46 -2.89 8.52
C LEU A 152 6.06 -3.67 7.27
N CYS A 153 5.78 -2.97 6.18
CA CYS A 153 5.58 -3.59 4.88
C CYS A 153 6.85 -4.34 4.44
N PRO A 154 6.71 -5.55 3.86
CA PRO A 154 7.80 -6.14 3.11
C PRO A 154 8.08 -5.31 1.86
N ASN A 155 9.29 -5.43 1.34
CA ASN A 155 9.60 -5.00 0.00
C ASN A 155 8.90 -5.95 -0.99
N VAL A 156 7.96 -5.40 -1.76
CA VAL A 156 7.17 -6.14 -2.76
C VAL A 156 7.73 -5.81 -4.15
N VAL A 157 8.28 -6.82 -4.83
CA VAL A 157 8.76 -6.69 -6.20
C VAL A 157 7.88 -7.54 -7.10
N ILE A 158 7.36 -6.97 -8.19
CA ILE A 158 6.68 -7.75 -9.23
C ILE A 158 7.65 -7.94 -10.40
N TYR A 159 7.80 -9.19 -10.83
CA TYR A 159 8.42 -9.55 -12.08
C TYR A 159 7.35 -9.63 -13.18
N CYS A 160 7.56 -8.86 -14.25
CA CYS A 160 6.76 -8.91 -15.46
C CYS A 160 7.67 -8.97 -16.69
N PRO A 161 7.27 -9.66 -17.77
CA PRO A 161 7.98 -9.58 -19.04
C PRO A 161 7.78 -8.21 -19.69
N ASP A 162 8.77 -7.72 -20.43
CA ASP A 162 8.68 -6.44 -21.14
C ASP A 162 7.66 -6.51 -22.29
N THR A 163 7.63 -7.65 -22.99
CA THR A 163 6.73 -7.92 -24.11
C THR A 163 6.14 -9.32 -24.02
N VAL A 164 4.91 -9.49 -24.52
CA VAL A 164 4.21 -10.79 -24.60
C VAL A 164 3.84 -11.10 -26.04
N ALA A 165 3.88 -12.37 -26.43
CA ALA A 165 3.40 -12.79 -27.74
C ALA A 165 1.88 -12.56 -27.87
N LEU A 166 1.44 -12.11 -29.04
CA LEU A 166 0.02 -11.82 -29.30
C LEU A 166 -0.87 -13.05 -29.02
N GLY A 167 -1.90 -12.84 -28.18
CA GLY A 167 -2.87 -13.87 -27.83
C GLY A 167 -2.35 -14.95 -26.88
N GLN A 168 -1.13 -14.83 -26.36
CA GLN A 168 -0.62 -15.70 -25.30
C GLN A 168 -0.87 -15.08 -23.92
N PRO A 169 -1.22 -15.89 -22.90
CA PRO A 169 -1.31 -15.39 -21.54
C PRO A 169 0.04 -14.87 -21.04
N VAL A 170 0.02 -13.81 -20.25
CA VAL A 170 1.19 -13.28 -19.54
C VAL A 170 1.17 -13.74 -18.09
N THR A 171 2.35 -14.04 -17.53
CA THR A 171 2.51 -14.39 -16.11
C THR A 171 3.13 -13.21 -15.36
N PHE A 172 2.52 -12.82 -14.24
CA PHE A 172 3.09 -11.89 -13.27
C PHE A 172 3.44 -12.62 -11.99
N THR A 173 4.58 -12.29 -11.37
CA THR A 173 5.04 -12.95 -10.13
C THR A 173 5.49 -11.91 -9.12
N ALA A 174 4.94 -11.95 -7.91
CA ALA A 174 5.35 -11.13 -6.79
C ALA A 174 6.34 -11.87 -5.88
N ASN A 175 7.44 -11.21 -5.54
CA ASN A 175 8.41 -11.66 -4.55
C ASN A 175 8.41 -10.70 -3.36
N LEU A 176 8.38 -11.26 -2.15
CA LEU A 176 8.41 -10.51 -0.90
C LEU A 176 9.77 -10.68 -0.23
N SER A 177 10.34 -9.59 0.27
CA SER A 177 11.54 -9.63 1.11
C SER A 177 11.45 -8.64 2.28
N GLY A 178 12.00 -9.00 3.45
CA GLY A 178 11.90 -8.18 4.66
C GLY A 178 10.49 -8.15 5.28
N GLY A 179 10.14 -7.03 5.91
CA GLY A 179 8.88 -6.86 6.66
C GLY A 179 8.94 -7.40 8.09
N THR A 180 7.84 -7.27 8.83
CA THR A 180 7.75 -7.80 10.21
C THR A 180 7.95 -9.32 10.21
N PRO A 181 8.95 -9.86 10.91
CA PRO A 181 9.21 -11.29 10.91
C PRO A 181 8.19 -12.07 11.73
N GLY A 182 7.86 -13.29 11.28
CA GLY A 182 7.50 -14.40 12.17
C GLY A 182 6.04 -14.65 12.52
N SER A 183 5.03 -14.01 11.93
CA SER A 183 3.61 -14.36 12.23
C SER A 183 2.58 -14.00 11.16
N ILE A 184 3.01 -13.52 9.99
CA ILE A 184 2.09 -12.95 9.00
C ILE A 184 2.00 -13.88 7.79
N THR A 185 0.80 -14.35 7.49
CA THR A 185 0.50 -15.03 6.24
C THR A 185 0.14 -13.97 5.19
N PRO A 186 0.95 -13.79 4.13
CA PRO A 186 0.67 -12.77 3.13
C PRO A 186 -0.58 -13.13 2.34
N VAL A 187 -1.46 -12.15 2.15
CA VAL A 187 -2.66 -12.27 1.31
C VAL A 187 -2.45 -11.43 0.05
N TYR A 188 -2.53 -12.07 -1.12
CA TYR A 188 -2.32 -11.39 -2.40
C TYR A 188 -3.65 -11.00 -3.03
N ASN A 189 -3.79 -9.74 -3.43
CA ASN A 189 -4.92 -9.25 -4.19
C ASN A 189 -4.43 -8.59 -5.47
N TRP A 190 -4.66 -9.26 -6.60
CA TRP A 190 -4.22 -8.77 -7.91
C TRP A 190 -5.31 -8.00 -8.63
N LYS A 191 -4.90 -6.91 -9.28
CA LYS A 191 -5.71 -6.11 -10.21
C LYS A 191 -4.93 -5.89 -11.51
N VAL A 192 -5.65 -5.93 -12.63
CA VAL A 192 -5.09 -5.70 -13.97
C VAL A 192 -5.83 -4.54 -14.64
N SER A 193 -5.12 -3.71 -15.41
CA SER A 193 -5.74 -2.57 -16.12
C SER A 193 -6.55 -2.98 -17.35
N ALA A 194 -6.23 -4.13 -17.94
CA ALA A 194 -6.87 -4.69 -19.11
C ALA A 194 -6.76 -6.22 -19.10
N GLY A 195 -7.51 -6.89 -19.97
CA GLY A 195 -7.54 -8.35 -20.02
C GLY A 195 -8.27 -8.98 -18.84
N ARG A 196 -8.04 -10.27 -18.63
CA ARG A 196 -8.71 -11.06 -17.59
C ARG A 196 -7.71 -11.96 -16.88
N ILE A 197 -7.71 -11.93 -15.54
CA ILE A 197 -6.96 -12.91 -14.74
C ILE A 197 -7.64 -14.27 -14.94
N ILE A 198 -6.89 -15.22 -15.49
CA ILE A 198 -7.38 -16.58 -15.79
C ILE A 198 -7.01 -17.58 -14.69
N SER A 199 -5.95 -17.34 -13.93
CA SER A 199 -5.53 -18.20 -12.82
C SER A 199 -4.63 -17.47 -11.82
N GLY A 200 -4.49 -18.04 -10.61
CA GLY A 200 -3.52 -17.61 -9.61
C GLY A 200 -3.95 -16.47 -8.68
N GLN A 201 -5.19 -15.99 -8.78
CA GLN A 201 -5.70 -14.97 -7.85
C GLN A 201 -5.60 -15.46 -6.40
N GLY A 202 -5.20 -14.58 -5.48
CA GLY A 202 -4.93 -14.96 -4.09
C GLY A 202 -3.53 -15.53 -3.85
N THR A 203 -2.71 -15.73 -4.89
CA THR A 203 -1.36 -16.31 -4.78
C THR A 203 -0.27 -15.33 -5.22
N SER A 204 1.00 -15.69 -5.05
CA SER A 204 2.14 -14.86 -5.46
C SER A 204 2.32 -14.79 -6.98
N SER A 205 1.56 -15.54 -7.78
CA SER A 205 1.66 -15.48 -9.24
C SER A 205 0.29 -15.59 -9.90
N ILE A 206 0.07 -14.80 -10.95
CA ILE A 206 -1.16 -14.83 -11.76
C ILE A 206 -0.84 -15.02 -13.23
N GLN A 207 -1.78 -15.62 -13.96
CA GLN A 207 -1.81 -15.56 -15.41
C GLN A 207 -2.96 -14.69 -15.89
N VAL A 208 -2.70 -13.88 -16.91
CA VAL A 208 -3.63 -12.91 -17.47
C VAL A 208 -3.77 -13.16 -18.96
N ASP A 209 -5.00 -13.32 -19.42
CA ASP A 209 -5.32 -13.37 -20.84
C ASP A 209 -5.16 -11.97 -21.47
N THR A 210 -4.44 -11.95 -22.59
CA THR A 210 -4.10 -10.73 -23.35
C THR A 210 -4.80 -10.68 -24.71
N ALA A 211 -5.74 -11.59 -24.98
CA ALA A 211 -6.51 -11.60 -26.22
C ALA A 211 -7.19 -10.24 -26.49
N GLY A 212 -6.97 -9.69 -27.68
CA GLY A 212 -7.55 -8.41 -28.09
C GLY A 212 -6.84 -7.16 -27.53
N LEU A 213 -5.73 -7.31 -26.80
CA LEU A 213 -5.00 -6.18 -26.21
C LEU A 213 -3.83 -5.67 -27.08
N GLY A 214 -3.78 -6.03 -28.36
CA GLY A 214 -2.69 -5.61 -29.26
C GLY A 214 -2.53 -4.09 -29.26
N GLY A 215 -1.29 -3.62 -29.06
CA GLY A 215 -0.93 -2.20 -29.01
C GLY A 215 -1.24 -1.48 -27.69
N GLN A 216 -1.60 -2.21 -26.65
CA GLN A 216 -1.90 -1.66 -25.32
C GLN A 216 -0.83 -2.03 -24.29
N ALA A 217 -0.68 -1.16 -23.29
CA ALA A 217 0.11 -1.43 -22.10
C ALA A 217 -0.77 -2.12 -21.03
N LEU A 218 -0.37 -3.32 -20.62
CA LEU A 218 -1.02 -4.08 -19.55
C LEU A 218 -0.32 -3.80 -18.22
N ARG A 219 -1.02 -3.13 -17.30
CA ARG A 219 -0.52 -2.82 -15.96
C ARG A 219 -1.10 -3.80 -14.95
N ALA A 220 -0.24 -4.47 -14.19
CA ALA A 220 -0.61 -5.32 -13.06
C ALA A 220 -0.28 -4.61 -11.75
N THR A 221 -1.19 -4.70 -10.78
CA THR A 221 -1.04 -4.18 -9.43
C THR A 221 -1.28 -5.32 -8.45
N VAL A 222 -0.38 -5.50 -7.49
CA VAL A 222 -0.57 -6.44 -6.38
C VAL A 222 -0.67 -5.66 -5.08
N GLU A 223 -1.73 -5.93 -4.32
CA GLU A 223 -1.88 -5.50 -2.94
C GLU A 223 -1.59 -6.70 -2.05
N VAL A 224 -0.59 -6.55 -1.18
CA VAL A 224 -0.18 -7.58 -0.21
C VAL A 224 -0.66 -7.16 1.17
N GLY A 225 -1.60 -7.93 1.70
CA GLY A 225 -2.17 -7.77 3.03
C GLY A 225 -1.55 -8.72 4.07
N GLY A 226 -2.07 -8.67 5.29
CA GLY A 226 -1.61 -9.46 6.44
C GLY A 226 -0.70 -8.70 7.40
N TYR A 227 -0.16 -7.55 6.98
CA TYR A 227 0.76 -6.72 7.77
C TYR A 227 0.05 -5.58 8.53
N ASP A 228 -1.28 -5.62 8.68
CA ASP A 228 -2.12 -4.47 9.09
C ASP A 228 -1.85 -3.19 8.27
N LEU A 229 -1.29 -3.39 7.07
CA LEU A 229 -0.85 -2.40 6.11
C LEU A 229 -1.19 -2.91 4.70
N ASN A 230 -1.48 -1.98 3.79
CA ASN A 230 -1.67 -2.28 2.38
C ASN A 230 -0.37 -2.02 1.64
N CYS A 231 0.38 -3.08 1.36
CA CYS A 231 1.66 -2.99 0.67
C CYS A 231 1.44 -3.21 -0.82
N THR A 232 1.66 -2.18 -1.64
CA THR A 232 1.32 -2.23 -3.07
C THR A 232 2.55 -2.18 -3.95
N ALA A 233 2.57 -2.99 -5.00
CA ALA A 233 3.53 -2.87 -6.09
C ALA A 233 2.81 -2.86 -7.45
N VAL A 234 3.48 -2.32 -8.45
CA VAL A 234 2.95 -2.13 -9.80
C VAL A 234 4.02 -2.48 -10.81
N CYS A 235 3.62 -3.12 -11.90
CA CYS A 235 4.47 -3.35 -13.06
C CYS A 235 3.65 -3.21 -14.35
N THR A 236 4.32 -3.03 -15.48
CA THR A 236 3.67 -2.84 -16.78
C THR A 236 4.37 -3.65 -17.86
N THR A 237 3.59 -4.39 -18.64
CA THR A 237 4.03 -5.17 -19.81
C THR A 237 3.42 -4.56 -21.07
N GLN A 238 4.19 -4.48 -22.16
CA GLN A 238 3.68 -4.04 -23.45
C GLN A 238 3.15 -5.22 -24.26
N VAL A 239 1.93 -5.09 -24.80
CA VAL A 239 1.40 -6.04 -25.78
C VAL A 239 1.71 -5.47 -27.17
N PRO A 240 2.44 -6.20 -28.03
CA PRO A 240 2.78 -5.74 -29.38
C PRO A 240 1.55 -5.31 -30.17
N ASP A 241 1.74 -4.40 -31.12
CA ASP A 241 0.66 -4.00 -32.03
C ASP A 241 0.18 -5.20 -32.85
N LEU A 242 -1.15 -5.33 -32.96
CA LEU A 242 -1.74 -6.30 -33.86
C LEU A 242 -1.66 -5.76 -35.29
N ILE A 243 -0.68 -6.24 -36.06
CA ILE A 243 -0.54 -5.89 -37.48
C ILE A 243 -1.59 -6.68 -38.27
N ASN A 244 -2.60 -5.99 -38.80
CA ASN A 244 -3.67 -6.61 -39.57
C ASN A 244 -3.43 -6.49 -41.07
N PRO A 245 -3.83 -7.50 -41.88
CA PRO A 245 -3.84 -7.37 -43.33
C PRO A 245 -4.91 -6.35 -43.74
N VAL A 246 -4.59 -5.52 -44.73
CA VAL A 246 -5.51 -4.51 -45.27
C VAL A 246 -6.15 -5.05 -46.54
N ARG A 247 -7.48 -5.09 -46.59
CA ARG A 247 -8.19 -5.37 -47.84
C ARG A 247 -8.11 -4.13 -48.71
N PHE A 248 -7.28 -4.20 -49.74
CA PHE A 248 -7.00 -3.08 -50.63
C PHE A 248 -8.17 -2.84 -51.59
N ASP A 249 -8.68 -3.90 -52.21
CA ASP A 249 -9.80 -3.82 -53.14
C ASP A 249 -10.58 -5.15 -53.16
N GLU A 250 -11.82 -5.08 -53.59
CA GLU A 250 -12.67 -6.23 -53.92
C GLU A 250 -13.49 -5.88 -55.17
N TYR A 251 -13.50 -6.78 -56.14
CA TYR A 251 -14.30 -6.58 -57.35
C TYR A 251 -14.89 -7.90 -57.86
N PRO A 252 -16.07 -7.84 -58.51
CA PRO A 252 -16.72 -9.00 -59.12
C PRO A 252 -16.11 -9.31 -60.50
N ASP A 253 -16.81 -10.06 -61.34
CA ASP A 253 -16.43 -10.17 -62.75
C ASP A 253 -16.58 -8.81 -63.46
N VAL A 254 -15.45 -8.22 -63.84
CA VAL A 254 -15.34 -6.90 -64.47
C VAL A 254 -14.59 -6.99 -65.78
N ARG A 255 -14.72 -5.97 -66.64
CA ARG A 255 -14.00 -5.90 -67.91
C ARG A 255 -12.49 -5.83 -67.65
N PHE A 256 -11.71 -6.41 -68.56
CA PHE A 256 -10.25 -6.46 -68.42
C PHE A 256 -9.60 -5.09 -68.23
N ASN A 257 -10.07 -4.05 -68.91
CA ASN A 257 -9.51 -2.70 -68.75
C ASN A 257 -9.77 -2.13 -67.34
N ASP A 258 -10.94 -2.40 -66.76
CA ASP A 258 -11.31 -1.93 -65.42
C ASP A 258 -10.50 -2.69 -64.36
N GLU A 259 -10.30 -3.99 -64.55
CA GLU A 259 -9.42 -4.77 -63.71
C GLU A 259 -7.98 -4.27 -63.78
N LYS A 260 -7.43 -4.06 -64.98
CA LYS A 260 -6.06 -3.54 -65.15
C LYS A 260 -5.87 -2.26 -64.35
N ALA A 261 -6.80 -1.31 -64.44
CA ALA A 261 -6.74 -0.06 -63.66
C ALA A 261 -6.72 -0.29 -62.13
N ARG A 262 -7.48 -1.28 -61.62
CA ARG A 262 -7.45 -1.65 -60.20
C ARG A 262 -6.12 -2.29 -59.80
N LEU A 263 -5.59 -3.18 -60.63
CA LEU A 263 -4.29 -3.82 -60.42
C LEU A 263 -3.13 -2.83 -60.52
N ASP A 264 -3.28 -1.77 -61.30
CA ASP A 264 -2.31 -0.67 -61.37
C ASP A 264 -2.21 0.06 -60.04
N ASN A 265 -3.35 0.41 -59.45
CA ASN A 265 -3.41 1.02 -58.13
C ASN A 265 -2.82 0.09 -57.05
N PHE A 266 -3.09 -1.22 -57.15
CA PHE A 266 -2.53 -2.19 -56.21
C PHE A 266 -1.02 -2.35 -56.39
N ALA A 267 -0.52 -2.36 -57.63
CA ALA A 267 0.90 -2.41 -57.93
C ALA A 267 1.63 -1.16 -57.38
N VAL A 268 1.05 0.03 -57.53
CA VAL A 268 1.58 1.26 -56.93
C VAL A 268 1.72 1.09 -55.42
N ARG A 269 0.70 0.55 -54.74
CA ARG A 269 0.75 0.32 -53.29
C ARG A 269 1.87 -0.65 -52.90
N LEU A 270 2.00 -1.76 -53.63
CA LEU A 270 3.07 -2.75 -53.41
C LEU A 270 4.48 -2.20 -53.69
N GLN A 271 4.61 -1.25 -54.62
CA GLN A 271 5.88 -0.56 -54.87
C GLN A 271 6.23 0.40 -53.73
N THR A 272 5.24 1.13 -53.20
CA THR A 272 5.44 2.03 -52.06
C THR A 272 5.70 1.31 -50.74
N GLU A 273 5.26 0.06 -50.59
CA GLU A 273 5.48 -0.76 -49.40
C GLU A 273 6.30 -2.02 -49.73
N PRO A 274 7.63 -1.91 -49.89
CA PRO A 274 8.46 -2.98 -50.44
C PRO A 274 8.54 -4.24 -49.57
N SER A 275 8.29 -4.12 -48.27
CA SER A 275 8.26 -5.23 -47.32
C SER A 275 6.91 -5.94 -47.24
N ALA A 276 5.84 -5.32 -47.74
CA ALA A 276 4.52 -5.94 -47.76
C ALA A 276 4.42 -7.01 -48.85
N ARG A 277 3.53 -7.98 -48.64
CA ARG A 277 3.17 -9.00 -49.63
C ARG A 277 1.76 -8.72 -50.15
N GLY A 278 1.55 -8.96 -51.45
CA GLY A 278 0.23 -8.87 -52.08
C GLY A 278 -0.42 -10.25 -52.11
N TYR A 279 -1.57 -10.41 -51.46
CA TYR A 279 -2.37 -11.62 -51.51
C TYR A 279 -3.54 -11.41 -52.47
N ILE A 280 -3.76 -12.38 -53.35
CA ILE A 280 -4.89 -12.43 -54.29
C ILE A 280 -5.74 -13.62 -53.87
N VAL A 281 -6.95 -13.35 -53.40
CA VAL A 281 -7.94 -14.40 -53.11
C VAL A 281 -9.02 -14.30 -54.18
N ALA A 282 -9.17 -15.33 -55.01
CA ALA A 282 -10.19 -15.33 -56.04
C ALA A 282 -11.17 -16.48 -55.85
N TYR A 283 -12.46 -16.16 -55.96
CA TYR A 283 -13.57 -17.09 -55.82
C TYR A 283 -14.21 -17.33 -57.18
N GLY A 284 -14.44 -18.59 -57.52
CA GLY A 284 -15.28 -18.95 -58.67
C GLY A 284 -16.76 -18.68 -58.38
N SER A 285 -17.56 -18.49 -59.43
CA SER A 285 -19.02 -18.40 -59.30
C SER A 285 -19.65 -19.78 -59.10
N ARG A 286 -20.82 -19.87 -58.43
CA ARG A 286 -21.51 -21.15 -58.14
C ARG A 286 -21.62 -22.05 -59.37
N ARG A 287 -22.05 -21.48 -60.50
CA ARG A 287 -22.26 -22.17 -61.79
C ARG A 287 -21.16 -21.89 -62.81
N GLY A 288 -20.03 -21.38 -62.34
CA GLY A 288 -18.86 -21.07 -63.14
C GLY A 288 -18.13 -22.31 -63.61
N ARG A 289 -17.03 -22.09 -64.33
CA ARG A 289 -16.13 -23.19 -64.69
C ARG A 289 -15.43 -23.72 -63.44
N VAL A 290 -15.07 -25.00 -63.47
CA VAL A 290 -14.14 -25.55 -62.48
C VAL A 290 -12.84 -24.74 -62.54
N ASP A 291 -12.28 -24.42 -61.38
CA ASP A 291 -11.06 -23.61 -61.21
C ASP A 291 -11.16 -22.16 -61.71
N GLU A 292 -12.37 -21.63 -61.93
CA GLU A 292 -12.55 -20.26 -62.43
C GLU A 292 -11.80 -19.22 -61.58
N GLY A 293 -11.93 -19.31 -60.24
CA GLY A 293 -11.21 -18.46 -59.30
C GLY A 293 -9.69 -18.61 -59.42
N ARG A 294 -9.18 -19.85 -59.43
CA ARG A 294 -7.74 -20.13 -59.57
C ARG A 294 -7.15 -19.57 -60.87
N VAL A 295 -7.87 -19.72 -61.99
CA VAL A 295 -7.47 -19.14 -63.28
C VAL A 295 -7.48 -17.63 -63.23
N ARG A 296 -8.50 -17.02 -62.61
CA ARG A 296 -8.60 -15.57 -62.41
C ARG A 296 -7.42 -15.03 -61.61
N ALA A 297 -7.09 -15.66 -60.48
CA ALA A 297 -5.97 -15.25 -59.63
C ALA A 297 -4.61 -15.44 -60.33
N GLY A 298 -4.44 -16.49 -61.12
CA GLY A 298 -3.25 -16.69 -61.94
C GLY A 298 -3.01 -15.53 -62.91
N ARG A 299 -4.03 -15.14 -63.68
CA ARG A 299 -3.96 -13.98 -64.59
C ARG A 299 -3.68 -12.66 -63.86
N THR A 300 -4.30 -12.48 -62.69
CA THR A 300 -4.09 -11.32 -61.82
C THR A 300 -2.63 -11.22 -61.40
N ARG A 301 -2.06 -12.34 -60.93
CA ARG A 301 -0.64 -12.44 -60.56
C ARG A 301 0.26 -12.15 -61.76
N ASP A 302 -0.03 -12.75 -62.91
CA ASP A 302 0.81 -12.60 -64.10
C ASP A 302 0.84 -11.15 -64.59
N TYR A 303 -0.28 -10.42 -64.49
CA TYR A 303 -0.30 -8.98 -64.78
C TYR A 303 0.60 -8.20 -63.81
N LEU A 304 0.47 -8.42 -62.50
CA LEU A 304 1.28 -7.72 -61.49
C LEU A 304 2.79 -8.02 -61.63
N VAL A 305 3.15 -9.25 -61.98
CA VAL A 305 4.54 -9.67 -62.12
C VAL A 305 5.12 -9.24 -63.47
N ASN A 306 4.45 -9.57 -64.57
CA ASN A 306 5.01 -9.42 -65.92
C ASN A 306 4.78 -8.01 -66.50
N GLU A 307 3.61 -7.40 -66.25
CA GLU A 307 3.31 -6.05 -66.78
C GLU A 307 3.71 -4.94 -65.78
N ARG A 308 3.58 -5.18 -64.47
CA ARG A 308 3.89 -4.17 -63.42
C ARG A 308 5.22 -4.40 -62.68
N GLY A 309 5.95 -5.47 -62.96
CA GLY A 309 7.29 -5.70 -62.45
C GLY A 309 7.37 -5.99 -60.94
N ILE A 310 6.26 -6.39 -60.31
CA ILE A 310 6.29 -6.78 -58.89
C ILE A 310 7.02 -8.12 -58.76
N ASN A 311 7.96 -8.22 -57.81
CA ASN A 311 8.68 -9.46 -57.55
C ASN A 311 7.67 -10.59 -57.24
N SER A 312 7.76 -11.69 -57.99
CA SER A 312 6.81 -12.81 -57.90
C SER A 312 6.73 -13.45 -56.52
N SER A 313 7.82 -13.41 -55.74
CA SER A 313 7.84 -13.91 -54.35
C SER A 313 6.93 -13.10 -53.40
N ARG A 314 6.61 -11.85 -53.77
CA ARG A 314 5.73 -10.96 -53.00
C ARG A 314 4.26 -11.16 -53.33
N ILE A 315 3.92 -11.90 -54.39
CA ILE A 315 2.53 -12.15 -54.80
C ILE A 315 2.13 -13.58 -54.44
N ILE A 316 1.13 -13.71 -53.56
CA ILE A 316 0.58 -14.99 -53.12
C ILE A 316 -0.83 -15.13 -53.66
N VAL A 317 -1.09 -16.26 -54.31
CA VAL A 317 -2.43 -16.62 -54.77
C VAL A 317 -3.03 -17.61 -53.79
N LEU A 318 -4.24 -17.32 -53.31
CA LEU A 318 -5.05 -18.23 -52.52
C LEU A 318 -6.31 -18.58 -53.30
N ASP A 319 -6.65 -19.86 -53.32
CA ASP A 319 -7.93 -20.31 -53.85
C ASP A 319 -9.03 -19.96 -52.83
N GLY A 320 -9.97 -19.11 -53.27
CA GLY A 320 -11.12 -18.70 -52.50
C GLY A 320 -12.17 -19.80 -52.32
N GLY A 321 -12.16 -20.81 -53.20
CA GLY A 321 -13.30 -21.69 -53.42
C GLY A 321 -14.37 -20.99 -54.26
N TYR A 322 -15.64 -21.14 -53.88
CA TYR A 322 -16.76 -20.63 -54.67
C TYR A 322 -17.65 -19.69 -53.85
N GLN A 323 -18.19 -18.67 -54.53
CA GLN A 323 -19.21 -17.75 -54.05
C GLN A 323 -20.38 -17.69 -55.06
N GLU A 324 -21.44 -16.97 -54.72
CA GLU A 324 -22.60 -16.79 -55.63
C GLU A 324 -22.17 -16.22 -56.99
N GLN A 325 -21.28 -15.24 -56.97
CA GLN A 325 -20.68 -14.63 -58.14
C GLN A 325 -19.15 -14.70 -58.05
N LEU A 326 -18.49 -14.62 -59.19
CA LEU A 326 -17.04 -14.50 -59.24
C LEU A 326 -16.61 -13.22 -58.52
N SER A 327 -15.62 -13.32 -57.65
CA SER A 327 -15.05 -12.19 -56.93
C SER A 327 -13.54 -12.36 -56.75
N VAL A 328 -12.83 -11.23 -56.71
CA VAL A 328 -11.40 -11.17 -56.42
C VAL A 328 -11.19 -10.18 -55.30
N GLU A 329 -10.43 -10.60 -54.30
CA GLU A 329 -9.96 -9.76 -53.20
C GLU A 329 -8.47 -9.53 -53.34
N LEU A 330 -8.06 -8.26 -53.25
CA LEU A 330 -6.66 -7.85 -53.19
C LEU A 330 -6.35 -7.44 -51.75
N TRP A 331 -5.34 -8.07 -51.17
CA TRP A 331 -4.93 -7.84 -49.79
C TRP A 331 -3.47 -7.41 -49.74
N LEU A 332 -3.22 -6.36 -48.96
CA LEU A 332 -1.88 -5.92 -48.61
C LEU A 332 -1.54 -6.47 -47.23
N VAL A 333 -0.49 -7.28 -47.13
CA VAL A 333 -0.11 -7.97 -45.89
C VAL A 333 1.30 -7.52 -45.48
N PRO A 334 1.41 -6.59 -44.51
CA PRO A 334 2.70 -6.17 -43.98
C PRO A 334 3.45 -7.32 -43.28
N PRO A 335 4.77 -7.18 -43.05
CA PRO A 335 5.52 -8.13 -42.22
C PRO A 335 4.87 -8.29 -40.84
N GLY A 336 4.76 -9.54 -40.37
CA GLY A 336 4.16 -9.85 -39.06
C GLY A 336 2.63 -9.91 -39.04
N ALA A 337 1.94 -9.49 -40.11
CA ALA A 337 0.50 -9.65 -40.22
C ALA A 337 0.11 -11.10 -40.56
N THR A 338 -1.05 -11.53 -40.04
CA THR A 338 -1.62 -12.84 -40.41
C THR A 338 -2.18 -12.77 -41.83
N ALA A 339 -1.96 -13.81 -42.63
CA ALA A 339 -2.51 -13.90 -43.98
C ALA A 339 -4.05 -13.88 -43.98
N PRO A 340 -4.69 -13.28 -45.01
CA PRO A 340 -6.15 -13.34 -45.15
C PRO A 340 -6.62 -14.79 -45.28
N LYS A 341 -7.75 -15.10 -44.65
CA LYS A 341 -8.38 -16.42 -44.74
C LYS A 341 -9.49 -16.40 -45.79
N PRO A 342 -9.47 -17.29 -46.80
CA PRO A 342 -10.58 -17.48 -47.73
C PRO A 342 -11.91 -17.75 -47.02
N ARG A 343 -12.99 -17.19 -47.58
CA ARG A 343 -14.37 -17.35 -47.08
C ARG A 343 -15.28 -17.85 -48.21
N PRO A 344 -15.24 -19.16 -48.55
CA PRO A 344 -16.15 -19.72 -49.53
C PRO A 344 -17.60 -19.57 -49.04
N GLY A 345 -18.51 -19.19 -49.94
CA GLY A 345 -19.91 -18.95 -49.63
C GLY A 345 -20.82 -20.09 -50.09
N VAL A 346 -20.40 -20.88 -51.08
CA VAL A 346 -21.23 -21.91 -51.72
C VAL A 346 -20.37 -23.10 -52.17
N THR A 347 -21.01 -24.24 -52.41
CA THR A 347 -20.41 -25.34 -53.16
C THR A 347 -20.56 -25.10 -54.67
N HIS A 348 -19.60 -25.58 -55.46
CA HIS A 348 -19.69 -25.53 -56.92
C HIS A 348 -20.84 -26.40 -57.43
N GLU A 349 -21.60 -25.87 -58.39
CA GLU A 349 -22.65 -26.58 -59.11
C GLU A 349 -22.23 -26.63 -60.59
N PRO A 350 -21.94 -27.82 -61.16
CA PRO A 350 -21.58 -27.93 -62.56
C PRO A 350 -22.68 -27.32 -63.44
N ALA A 351 -22.31 -26.42 -64.35
CA ALA A 351 -23.27 -25.88 -65.32
C ALA A 351 -23.92 -27.04 -66.09
N ALA A 352 -25.25 -27.06 -66.15
CA ALA A 352 -26.00 -28.06 -66.91
C ALA A 352 -25.44 -28.11 -68.35
N THR A 353 -25.02 -29.30 -68.78
CA THR A 353 -24.48 -29.53 -70.12
C THR A 353 -25.49 -29.04 -71.16
N THR A 354 -25.12 -27.99 -71.91
CA THR A 354 -25.96 -27.55 -73.03
C THR A 354 -26.01 -28.70 -74.03
N PRO A 355 -27.21 -29.17 -74.45
CA PRO A 355 -27.30 -30.26 -75.42
C PRO A 355 -26.56 -29.88 -76.71
N PRO A 356 -25.91 -30.83 -77.39
CA PRO A 356 -25.08 -30.55 -78.55
C PRO A 356 -25.88 -29.77 -79.61
N ARG A 357 -25.29 -28.66 -80.08
CA ARG A 357 -25.86 -27.87 -81.18
C ARG A 357 -26.07 -28.78 -82.39
N ARG A 358 -27.33 -28.91 -82.84
CA ARG A 358 -27.68 -29.65 -84.06
C ARG A 358 -26.81 -29.16 -85.23
N PRO A 359 -26.25 -30.08 -86.05
CA PRO A 359 -25.45 -29.69 -87.18
C PRO A 359 -26.25 -28.83 -88.16
N ARG A 360 -25.63 -27.74 -88.60
CA ARG A 360 -26.20 -26.80 -89.56
C ARG A 360 -26.37 -27.52 -90.90
N ARG A 361 -27.61 -27.75 -91.34
CA ARG A 361 -27.91 -28.30 -92.68
C ARG A 361 -27.26 -27.39 -93.74
N GLN A 362 -26.27 -27.91 -94.44
CA GLN A 362 -25.81 -27.32 -95.71
C GLN A 362 -26.94 -27.50 -96.72
N ARG A 363 -27.27 -26.41 -97.44
CA ARG A 363 -28.21 -26.40 -98.55
C ARG A 363 -27.44 -26.44 -99.86
#